data_AF-A0A7S2RU74-F1
#
_entry.id   AF-A0A7S2RU74-F1
#
_cell.length_a   1.000
_cell.length_b   1.000
_cell.length_c   1.000
_cell.angle_alpha   90.00
_cell.angle_beta   90.00
_cell.angle_gamma   90.00
#
_symmetry.space_group_name_H-M   'P 1'
#
loop_
_entity.id
_entity.type
_entity.pdbx_description
1 polymer ?
#
loop_
_entity_poly.entity_id
_entity_poly.type
_entity_poly.pdbx_seq_one_letter_code
_entity_poly.pdbx_strand_id
1 'polypeptide(L)'
;WGRSMKAGPTVVTALFIVSSRVTAWSSSRSPPALLRFARTMSSMDAAAASGSQREIVVDPFCMRQFTADTSYAGARIDMDPQEFEHRVNDIYASGQAPLVDGYAPFCKHLFIPNFAQVRRTMVPITPENESLLRSGYEARTEKELAVLSRWFPADSLGDT
;
A
#
# COMPACT_ATOMS: atom_id res chain seq x y z
N TRP A 1 34.15 -19.36 14.29
CA TRP A 1 32.93 -18.90 14.98
C TRP A 1 32.27 -17.86 14.08
N GLY A 2 31.52 -18.29 13.07
CA GLY A 2 30.04 -18.40 13.12
C GLY A 2 29.43 -17.08 12.65
N ARG A 3 28.61 -16.95 11.61
CA ARG A 3 27.59 -17.83 11.04
C ARG A 3 27.40 -17.54 9.55
N SER A 4 27.03 -18.58 8.82
CA SER A 4 26.32 -18.51 7.54
C SER A 4 25.13 -17.55 7.63
N MET A 5 25.18 -16.42 6.92
CA MET A 5 24.02 -15.56 6.68
C MET A 5 23.16 -16.21 5.60
N LYS A 6 22.12 -16.93 5.99
CA LYS A 6 21.06 -17.33 5.08
C LYS A 6 20.28 -16.08 4.69
N ALA A 7 20.10 -15.86 3.39
CA ALA A 7 19.21 -14.84 2.85
C ALA A 7 17.80 -15.06 3.43
N GLY A 8 17.32 -14.08 4.21
CA GLY A 8 15.95 -14.06 4.71
C GLY A 8 14.96 -13.81 3.58
N PRO A 9 13.66 -14.12 3.78
CA PRO A 9 12.63 -13.87 2.79
C PRO A 9 12.60 -12.37 2.45
N THR A 10 12.58 -12.07 1.15
CA THR A 10 12.41 -10.72 0.61
C THR A 10 11.04 -10.19 1.02
N VAL A 11 10.98 -9.48 2.16
CA VAL A 11 9.81 -8.68 2.53
C VAL A 11 9.88 -7.40 1.72
N VAL A 12 9.09 -7.33 0.65
CA VAL A 12 8.87 -6.07 -0.06
C VAL A 12 7.93 -5.25 0.82
N THR A 13 8.48 -4.26 1.54
CA THR A 13 7.69 -3.24 2.22
C THR A 13 7.03 -2.38 1.16
N ALA A 14 5.79 -2.70 0.80
CA ALA A 14 4.96 -1.82 0.01
C ALA A 14 4.36 -0.77 0.97
N LEU A 15 4.91 0.44 0.94
CA LEU A 15 4.40 1.58 1.67
C LEU A 15 3.11 2.06 0.99
N PHE A 16 1.98 1.42 1.29
CA PHE A 16 0.65 1.90 0.91
C PHE A 16 0.16 2.87 1.99
N ILE A 17 -0.04 4.14 1.62
CA ILE A 17 -0.76 5.09 2.47
C ILE A 17 -2.25 4.74 2.35
N VAL A 18 -2.73 3.88 3.24
CA VAL A 18 -4.17 3.60 3.38
C VAL A 18 -4.79 4.70 4.23
N SER A 19 -5.65 5.53 3.64
CA SER A 19 -6.48 6.48 4.38
C SER A 19 -7.70 5.74 4.95
N SER A 20 -7.59 5.25 6.18
CA SER A 20 -8.74 4.71 6.90
C SER A 20 -9.59 5.88 7.44
N ARG A 21 -10.87 5.95 7.05
CA ARG A 21 -11.82 6.88 7.66
C ARG A 21 -11.97 6.54 9.14
N VAL A 22 -11.51 7.44 10.02
CA VAL A 22 -11.77 7.39 11.46
C VAL A 22 -13.27 7.45 11.68
N THR A 23 -13.89 6.34 12.09
CA THR A 23 -15.27 6.36 12.60
C THR A 23 -15.24 6.76 14.07
N ALA A 24 -16.08 7.73 14.39
CA ALA A 24 -16.06 8.51 15.61
C ALA A 24 -16.08 7.70 16.92
N TRP A 25 -15.33 8.21 17.89
CA TRP A 25 -15.42 7.90 19.31
C TRP A 25 -16.89 7.99 19.80
N SER A 26 -17.45 6.84 20.15
CA SER A 26 -18.74 6.73 20.82
C SER A 26 -18.55 6.94 22.33
N SER A 27 -19.07 8.04 22.86
CA SER A 27 -19.20 8.24 24.30
C SER A 27 -20.64 7.94 24.72
N SER A 28 -20.77 7.02 25.68
CA SER A 28 -22.04 6.52 26.20
C SER A 28 -22.86 7.63 26.86
N ARG A 29 -24.12 7.78 26.44
CA ARG A 29 -25.20 8.33 27.28
C ARG A 29 -26.51 7.64 26.89
N SER A 30 -27.18 7.08 27.89
CA SER A 30 -28.44 6.34 27.80
C SER A 30 -29.64 7.23 27.40
N PRO A 31 -30.70 6.66 26.79
CA PRO A 31 -31.84 7.42 26.26
C PRO A 31 -32.99 7.60 27.26
N PRO A 32 -33.88 8.61 27.10
CA PRO A 32 -35.23 8.54 27.62
C PRO A 32 -36.21 7.98 26.57
N ALA A 33 -37.27 7.38 27.09
CA ALA A 33 -38.27 6.61 26.37
C ALA A 33 -39.36 7.45 25.67
N LEU A 34 -40.09 6.75 24.79
CA LEU A 34 -41.45 7.02 24.26
C LEU A 34 -41.57 7.94 23.03
N LEU A 35 -41.88 7.33 21.88
CA LEU A 35 -43.25 7.21 21.37
C LEU A 35 -43.27 6.32 20.11
N ARG A 36 -44.13 5.30 20.13
CA ARG A 36 -44.36 4.37 19.01
C ARG A 36 -45.14 5.07 17.90
N PHE A 37 -44.55 5.14 16.71
CA PHE A 37 -45.29 5.27 15.46
C PHE A 37 -45.04 4.00 14.63
N ALA A 38 -46.05 3.14 14.55
CA ALA A 38 -46.03 1.98 13.67
C ALA A 38 -46.20 2.47 12.23
N ARG A 39 -45.17 2.31 11.41
CA ARG A 39 -45.22 2.52 9.96
C ARG A 39 -45.08 1.17 9.29
N THR A 40 -46.14 0.76 8.61
CA THR A 40 -46.24 -0.47 7.81
C THR A 40 -45.12 -0.52 6.77
N MET A 41 -44.25 -1.54 6.83
CA MET A 41 -43.24 -1.80 5.80
C MET A 41 -43.79 -2.78 4.78
N SER A 42 -43.94 -2.31 3.53
CA SER A 42 -44.13 -3.16 2.37
C SER A 42 -42.78 -3.77 2.01
N SER A 43 -42.73 -5.09 1.88
CA SER A 43 -41.55 -5.85 1.46
C SER A 43 -41.19 -5.51 0.01
N MET A 44 -40.01 -4.95 -0.20
CA MET A 44 -39.35 -4.97 -1.50
C MET A 44 -38.10 -5.83 -1.35
N ASP A 45 -38.05 -6.90 -2.14
CA ASP A 45 -36.88 -7.75 -2.32
C ASP A 45 -35.69 -6.89 -2.77
N ALA A 46 -34.81 -6.57 -1.83
CA ALA A 46 -33.48 -6.08 -2.13
C ALA A 46 -32.64 -7.29 -2.52
N ALA A 47 -32.63 -7.60 -3.83
CA ALA A 47 -31.57 -8.41 -4.41
C ALA A 47 -30.25 -7.70 -4.09
N ALA A 48 -29.56 -8.22 -3.08
CA ALA A 48 -28.26 -7.75 -2.66
C ALA A 48 -27.30 -8.01 -3.82
N ALA A 49 -27.07 -7.01 -4.65
CA ALA A 49 -25.82 -6.88 -5.35
C ALA A 49 -24.75 -6.82 -4.27
N SER A 50 -24.15 -7.97 -3.96
CA SER A 50 -22.94 -8.07 -3.15
C SER A 50 -21.81 -7.45 -3.97
N GLY A 51 -21.81 -6.12 -4.08
CA GLY A 51 -20.60 -5.39 -4.37
C GLY A 51 -19.70 -5.65 -3.18
N SER A 52 -18.68 -6.49 -3.34
CA SER A 52 -17.63 -6.64 -2.32
C SER A 52 -17.18 -5.24 -1.94
N GLN A 53 -17.46 -4.81 -0.71
CA GLN A 53 -16.97 -3.52 -0.24
C GLN A 53 -15.45 -3.56 -0.31
N ARG A 54 -14.87 -2.75 -1.21
CA ARG A 54 -13.41 -2.60 -1.29
C ARG A 54 -12.98 -1.73 -0.12
N GLU A 55 -12.38 -2.33 0.90
CA GLU A 55 -11.92 -1.63 2.09
C GLU A 55 -10.56 -0.97 1.85
N ILE A 56 -9.71 -1.62 1.06
CA ILE A 56 -8.43 -1.08 0.60
C ILE A 56 -8.59 -0.63 -0.85
N VAL A 57 -8.19 0.61 -1.15
CA VAL A 57 -8.26 1.19 -2.49
C VAL A 57 -6.90 1.78 -2.89
N VAL A 58 -6.60 1.74 -4.19
CA VAL A 58 -5.40 2.37 -4.76
C VAL A 58 -5.68 3.87 -4.94
N ASP A 59 -4.99 4.70 -4.15
CA ASP A 59 -5.08 6.16 -4.29
C ASP A 59 -4.47 6.61 -5.64
N PRO A 60 -5.00 7.65 -6.31
CA PRO A 60 -4.43 8.20 -7.54
C PRO A 60 -2.93 8.51 -7.46
N PHE A 61 -2.41 8.87 -6.29
CA PHE A 61 -0.98 9.08 -6.06
C PHE A 61 -0.12 7.83 -6.35
N CYS A 62 -0.67 6.63 -6.14
CA CYS A 62 0.01 5.35 -6.36
C CYS A 62 0.05 4.93 -7.84
N MET A 63 -0.77 5.54 -8.71
CA MET A 63 -0.91 5.11 -10.12
C MET A 63 0.41 5.16 -10.91
N ARG A 64 1.32 6.04 -10.51
CA ARG A 64 2.69 6.11 -11.06
C ARG A 64 3.51 4.82 -10.92
N GLN A 65 3.10 3.90 -10.05
CA GLN A 65 3.76 2.60 -9.84
C GLN A 65 3.31 1.55 -10.86
N PHE A 66 2.14 1.74 -11.47
CA PHE A 66 1.51 0.84 -12.43
C PHE A 66 1.76 1.27 -13.89
N THR A 67 2.81 2.05 -14.11
CA THR A 67 3.17 2.57 -15.42
C THR A 67 4.16 1.63 -16.13
N ALA A 68 4.04 1.54 -17.45
CA ALA A 68 5.06 0.95 -18.31
C ALA A 68 6.30 1.86 -18.44
N ASP A 69 6.21 3.12 -18.02
CA ASP A 69 7.31 4.08 -18.07
C ASP A 69 8.49 3.63 -17.20
N THR A 70 9.64 3.45 -17.84
CA THR A 70 10.85 3.02 -17.17
C THR A 70 11.54 4.13 -16.37
N SER A 71 11.13 5.38 -16.55
CA SER A 71 11.68 6.54 -15.82
C SER A 71 11.31 6.54 -14.34
N TYR A 72 10.27 5.81 -13.94
CA TYR A 72 9.89 5.71 -12.54
C TYR A 72 10.92 4.91 -11.73
N ALA A 73 11.68 5.62 -10.89
CA ALA A 73 12.74 5.05 -10.06
C ALA A 73 12.25 4.16 -8.89
N GLY A 74 10.93 4.12 -8.63
CA GLY A 74 10.36 3.35 -7.52
C GLY A 74 9.95 1.93 -7.89
N ALA A 75 9.14 1.33 -7.01
CA ALA A 75 8.63 -0.02 -7.20
C ALA A 75 7.61 -0.06 -8.32
N ARG A 76 7.95 -0.73 -9.42
CA ARG A 76 7.05 -0.92 -10.57
C ARG A 76 6.24 -2.18 -10.41
N ILE A 77 4.94 -2.06 -10.68
CA ILE A 77 3.96 -3.14 -10.60
C ILE A 77 3.43 -3.36 -12.02
N ASP A 78 3.83 -4.47 -12.64
CA ASP A 78 3.36 -4.87 -13.97
C ASP A 78 2.08 -5.73 -13.83
N MET A 79 1.01 -5.06 -13.42
CA MET A 79 -0.32 -5.67 -13.20
C MET A 79 -1.39 -4.59 -13.36
N ASP A 80 -2.59 -4.99 -13.74
CA ASP A 80 -3.73 -4.09 -13.72
C ASP A 80 -4.01 -3.58 -12.28
N PRO A 81 -4.17 -2.26 -12.07
CA PRO A 81 -4.39 -1.70 -10.73
C PRO A 81 -5.63 -2.25 -10.02
N GLN A 82 -6.71 -2.52 -10.77
CA GLN A 82 -7.95 -3.04 -10.23
C GLN A 82 -7.82 -4.52 -9.85
N GLU A 83 -7.06 -5.29 -10.63
CA GLU A 83 -6.68 -6.66 -10.25
C GLU A 83 -5.80 -6.69 -9.00
N PHE A 84 -4.82 -5.78 -8.91
CA PHE A 84 -3.98 -5.64 -7.71
C PHE A 84 -4.83 -5.32 -6.47
N GLU A 85 -5.73 -4.35 -6.58
CA GLU A 85 -6.65 -3.95 -5.52
C GLU A 85 -7.54 -5.13 -5.07
N HIS A 86 -8.09 -5.91 -6.01
CA HIS A 86 -8.90 -7.09 -5.69
C HIS A 86 -8.11 -8.10 -4.86
N ARG A 87 -6.91 -8.48 -5.31
CA ARG A 87 -6.06 -9.46 -4.62
C ARG A 87 -5.65 -8.98 -3.22
N VAL A 88 -5.36 -7.69 -3.05
CA VAL A 88 -5.06 -7.10 -1.73
C VAL A 88 -6.27 -7.22 -0.79
N ASN A 89 -7.47 -6.91 -1.27
CA ASN A 89 -8.69 -7.04 -0.47
C ASN A 89 -8.99 -8.50 -0.08
N ASP A 90 -8.78 -9.47 -0.97
CA ASP A 90 -8.94 -10.89 -0.66
C ASP A 90 -8.00 -11.34 0.48
N ILE A 91 -6.73 -10.94 0.40
CA ILE A 91 -5.73 -11.26 1.43
C ILE A 91 -6.12 -10.61 2.76
N TYR A 92 -6.53 -9.34 2.74
CA TYR A 92 -6.95 -8.62 3.94
C TYR A 92 -8.20 -9.24 4.59
N ALA A 93 -9.25 -9.50 3.80
CA ALA A 93 -10.49 -10.10 4.26
C ALA A 93 -10.29 -11.52 4.84
N SER A 94 -9.31 -12.26 4.33
CA SER A 94 -8.95 -13.58 4.88
C SER A 94 -8.23 -13.53 6.24
N GLY A 95 -7.82 -12.35 6.71
CA GLY A 95 -7.07 -12.18 7.96
C GLY A 95 -5.61 -12.61 7.90
N GLN A 96 -5.09 -12.94 6.70
CA GLN A 96 -3.69 -13.35 6.50
C GLN A 96 -2.67 -12.24 6.80
N ALA A 97 -3.08 -10.98 6.64
CA ALA A 97 -2.25 -9.82 6.92
C ALA A 97 -3.03 -8.82 7.80
N PRO A 98 -2.68 -8.66 9.09
CA PRO A 98 -3.28 -7.64 9.93
C PRO A 98 -2.73 -6.24 9.59
N LEU A 99 -3.51 -5.20 9.87
CA LEU A 99 -3.02 -3.82 9.80
C LEU A 99 -2.00 -3.57 10.91
N VAL A 100 -0.86 -2.98 10.52
CA VAL A 100 0.20 -2.54 11.43
C VAL A 100 0.23 -1.02 11.46
N ASP A 101 0.41 -0.45 12.64
CA ASP A 101 0.51 1.00 12.80
C ASP A 101 1.75 1.55 12.08
N GLY A 102 1.53 2.61 11.30
CA GLY A 102 2.59 3.39 10.69
C GLY A 102 3.10 4.51 11.59
N TYR A 103 3.77 5.48 10.99
CA TYR A 103 4.41 6.57 11.72
C TYR A 103 3.42 7.59 12.34
N ALA A 104 2.14 7.54 11.95
CA ALA A 104 1.08 8.44 12.39
C ALA A 104 -0.26 7.70 12.56
N PRO A 105 -1.22 8.20 13.34
CA PRO A 105 -2.47 7.49 13.62
C PRO A 105 -3.31 7.12 12.39
N PHE A 106 -3.22 7.92 11.32
CA PHE A 106 -3.90 7.69 10.05
C PHE A 106 -3.13 6.78 9.09
N CYS A 107 -1.86 6.46 9.38
CA CYS A 107 -0.99 5.66 8.53
C CYS A 107 -1.02 4.21 9.01
N LYS A 108 -1.44 3.29 8.14
CA LYS A 108 -1.44 1.84 8.38
C LYS A 108 -0.64 1.14 7.29
N HIS A 109 -0.05 0.00 7.64
CA HIS A 109 0.68 -0.85 6.71
C HIS A 109 0.07 -2.24 6.66
N LEU A 110 0.07 -2.83 5.47
CA LEU A 110 -0.29 -4.21 5.23
C LEU A 110 0.90 -4.93 4.60
N PHE A 111 1.40 -5.98 5.26
CA PHE A 111 2.52 -6.78 4.77
C PHE A 111 2.01 -8.08 4.16
N ILE A 112 2.19 -8.24 2.85
CA ILE A 112 1.61 -9.34 2.06
C ILE A 112 2.69 -10.05 1.22
N PRO A 113 2.46 -11.31 0.80
CA PRO A 113 3.32 -11.98 -0.17
C PRO A 113 3.43 -11.18 -1.48
N ASN A 114 4.62 -11.16 -2.08
CA ASN A 114 4.88 -10.46 -3.34
C ASN A 114 4.29 -11.21 -4.56
N PHE A 115 2.96 -11.22 -4.69
CA PHE A 115 2.28 -11.88 -5.80
C PHE A 115 2.44 -11.15 -7.14
N ALA A 116 2.81 -9.86 -7.11
CA ALA A 116 2.99 -9.03 -8.29
C ALA A 116 4.44 -9.04 -8.82
N GLN A 117 5.31 -9.89 -8.27
CA GLN A 117 6.70 -10.05 -8.70
C GLN A 117 7.49 -8.73 -8.77
N VAL A 118 7.18 -7.81 -7.86
CA VAL A 118 7.83 -6.50 -7.77
C VAL A 118 9.30 -6.69 -7.43
N ARG A 119 10.20 -6.07 -8.20
CA ARG A 119 11.65 -6.12 -7.96
C ARG A 119 12.04 -5.34 -6.71
N ARG A 120 13.17 -5.69 -6.11
CA ARG A 120 13.72 -4.96 -4.97
C ARG A 120 14.19 -3.57 -5.42
N THR A 121 13.73 -2.52 -4.75
CA THR A 121 14.07 -1.12 -5.09
C THR A 121 15.19 -0.53 -4.24
N MET A 122 15.61 -1.25 -3.20
CA MET A 122 16.67 -0.80 -2.29
C MET A 122 17.73 -1.87 -2.17
N VAL A 123 18.99 -1.46 -2.24
CA VAL A 123 20.17 -2.30 -2.13
C VAL A 123 21.12 -1.64 -1.11
N PRO A 124 21.74 -2.41 -0.20
CA PRO A 124 22.71 -1.85 0.74
C PRO A 124 23.88 -1.21 0.00
N ILE A 125 24.33 -0.06 0.50
CA ILE A 125 25.56 0.57 0.04
C ILE A 125 26.73 -0.19 0.68
N THR A 126 27.68 -0.60 -0.15
CA THR A 126 28.88 -1.37 0.20
C THR A 126 30.09 -0.69 -0.44
N PRO A 127 31.31 -0.88 0.07
CA PRO A 127 32.52 -0.30 -0.56
C PRO A 127 32.64 -0.64 -2.05
N GLU A 128 32.15 -1.81 -2.47
CA GLU A 128 32.23 -2.29 -3.85
C GLU A 128 31.26 -1.55 -4.78
N ASN A 129 30.08 -1.17 -4.28
CA ASN A 129 29.05 -0.51 -5.09
C ASN A 129 28.95 1.01 -4.87
N GLU A 130 29.56 1.57 -3.85
CA GLU A 130 29.43 3.00 -3.49
C GLU A 130 29.76 3.94 -4.66
N SER A 131 30.77 3.59 -5.47
CA SER A 131 31.17 4.36 -6.66
C SER A 131 30.12 4.43 -7.78
N LEU A 132 29.11 3.55 -7.73
CA LEU A 132 28.01 3.50 -8.68
C LEU A 132 26.87 4.46 -8.33
N LEU A 133 26.87 5.04 -7.13
CA LEU A 133 25.85 6.00 -6.71
C LEU A 133 25.83 7.22 -7.65
N ARG A 134 24.63 7.71 -7.89
CA ARG A 134 24.36 9.00 -8.51
C ARG A 134 23.57 9.86 -7.54
N SER A 135 23.66 11.17 -7.75
CA SER A 135 22.91 12.15 -6.98
C SER A 135 22.46 13.30 -7.87
N GLY A 136 21.32 13.89 -7.56
CA GLY A 136 20.74 15.00 -8.30
C GLY A 136 19.48 15.53 -7.62
N TYR A 137 18.95 16.65 -8.13
CA TYR A 137 17.69 17.21 -7.64
C TYR A 137 16.53 16.56 -8.41
N GLU A 138 15.69 15.81 -7.70
CA GLU A 138 14.54 15.11 -8.26
C GLU A 138 13.25 15.53 -7.55
N ALA A 139 12.19 15.76 -8.32
CA ALA A 139 10.85 15.97 -7.80
C ALA A 139 10.03 14.68 -7.97
N ARG A 140 9.16 14.37 -7.00
CA ARG A 140 8.31 13.18 -7.15
C ARG A 140 7.20 13.43 -8.15
N THR A 141 6.64 14.65 -8.19
CA THR A 141 5.62 15.05 -9.15
C THR A 141 5.96 16.42 -9.69
N GLU A 142 5.39 16.81 -10.83
CA GLU A 142 5.56 18.14 -11.43
C GLU A 142 5.14 19.29 -10.51
N LYS A 143 4.29 19.01 -9.52
CA LYS A 143 3.76 19.99 -8.56
C LYS A 143 4.64 20.15 -7.32
N GLU A 144 5.68 19.34 -7.17
CA GLU A 144 6.58 19.36 -6.02
C GLU A 144 7.92 20.00 -6.37
N LEU A 145 8.57 20.63 -5.39
CA LEU A 145 9.94 21.12 -5.54
C LEU A 145 10.91 19.95 -5.59
N ALA A 146 11.93 20.07 -6.45
CA ALA A 146 12.98 19.08 -6.54
C ALA A 146 13.84 19.08 -5.27
N VAL A 147 14.17 17.89 -4.79
CA VAL A 147 15.00 17.68 -3.60
C VAL A 147 16.23 16.86 -3.95
N LEU A 148 17.33 17.08 -3.22
CA LEU A 148 18.54 16.30 -3.40
C LEU A 148 18.28 14.82 -3.07
N SER A 149 18.45 13.97 -4.07
CA SER A 149 18.24 12.53 -4.01
C SER A 149 19.50 11.79 -4.43
N ARG A 150 19.61 10.52 -4.04
CA ARG A 150 20.68 9.61 -4.48
C ARG A 150 20.10 8.25 -4.85
N TRP A 151 20.68 7.61 -5.86
CA TRP A 151 20.19 6.33 -6.37
C TRP A 151 21.31 5.55 -7.07
N PHE A 152 21.09 4.25 -7.24
CA PHE A 152 21.83 3.44 -8.19
C PHE A 152 21.10 3.47 -9.53
N PRO A 153 21.76 3.76 -10.67
CA PRO A 153 21.18 3.58 -11.99
C PRO A 153 20.71 2.14 -12.20
N ALA A 154 19.59 1.93 -12.90
CA ALA A 154 18.99 0.61 -13.11
C ALA A 154 19.98 -0.41 -13.70
N ASP A 155 20.86 0.04 -14.60
CA ASP A 155 21.82 -0.82 -15.29
C ASP A 155 23.16 -0.96 -14.55
N SER A 156 23.34 -0.27 -13.42
CA SER A 156 24.61 -0.25 -12.67
C SER A 156 24.76 -1.43 -11.72
N LEU A 157 23.63 -1.95 -11.24
CA LEU A 157 23.58 -3.17 -10.44
C LEU A 157 23.14 -4.29 -11.40
N GLY A 158 23.82 -5.44 -11.37
CA GLY A 158 23.35 -6.63 -12.10
C GLY A 158 21.93 -7.02 -11.67
N ASP A 159 21.33 -8.03 -12.30
CA ASP A 159 19.93 -8.42 -12.01
C ASP A 159 19.68 -8.65 -10.50
N THR A 160 19.11 -7.65 -9.81
CA THR A 160 18.79 -7.64 -8.37
C THR A 160 17.31 -7.75 -8.05
#